data_AF-A0A6N7LFB3-F1
#
_entry.id   AF-A0A6N7LFB3-F1
#
_cell.length_a   1.000
_cell.length_b   1.000
_cell.length_c   1.000
_cell.angle_alpha   90.00
_cell.angle_beta   90.00
_cell.angle_gamma   90.00
#
_symmetry.space_group_name_H-M   'P 1'
#
loop_
_entity.id
_entity.type
_entity.pdbx_description
1 polymer ?
#
loop_
_entity_poly.entity_id
_entity_poly.type
_entity_poly.pdbx_seq_one_letter_code
_entity_poly.pdbx_strand_id
1 'polypeptide(L)'
;MENASETEVARRSPGIEEALLILIERLALRGVVSADEAEGMLKVIAKSCDASAARASNHFQLIDQLRRLRRDDGSSAIGAQSFDPS
;
A
#
# COMPACT_ATOMS: atom_id res chain seq x y z
N MET A 1 16.66 33.05 11.35
CA MET A 1 16.68 32.87 9.88
C MET A 1 16.09 31.51 9.63
N GLU A 2 14.76 31.43 9.49
CA GLU A 2 14.05 30.17 9.25
C GLU A 2 14.47 29.59 7.91
N ASN A 3 14.84 28.31 7.92
CA ASN A 3 15.39 27.61 6.77
C ASN A 3 14.29 27.38 5.73
N ALA A 4 14.35 28.10 4.61
CA ALA A 4 13.49 27.86 3.45
C ALA A 4 13.58 26.39 2.94
N SER A 5 14.66 25.67 3.27
CA SER A 5 14.79 24.24 3.00
C SER A 5 13.93 23.35 3.89
N GLU A 6 13.71 23.71 5.17
CA GLU A 6 12.86 22.93 6.07
C GLU A 6 11.38 23.01 5.67
N THR A 7 10.93 24.18 5.18
CA THR A 7 9.56 24.36 4.70
C THR A 7 9.30 23.67 3.36
N GLU A 8 10.29 23.63 2.46
CA GLU A 8 10.23 22.88 1.19
C GLU A 8 10.21 21.35 1.44
N VAL A 9 11.02 20.86 2.39
CA VAL A 9 11.04 19.44 2.80
C VAL A 9 9.72 19.06 3.49
N ALA A 10 9.17 19.92 4.35
CA ALA A 10 7.88 19.72 5.00
C ALA A 10 6.69 19.77 4.02
N ARG A 11 6.79 20.49 2.90
CA ARG A 11 5.78 20.46 1.82
C ARG A 11 5.93 19.28 0.86
N ARG A 12 7.14 18.75 0.68
CA ARG A 12 7.39 17.59 -0.19
C ARG A 12 7.10 16.26 0.49
N SER A 13 7.22 16.17 1.81
CA SER A 13 6.97 14.92 2.53
C SER A 13 5.56 14.35 2.34
N PRO A 14 4.46 15.16 2.34
CA PRO A 14 3.11 14.63 2.16
C PRO A 14 2.85 14.17 0.71
N GLY A 15 3.41 14.87 -0.28
CA GLY A 15 3.25 14.50 -1.69
C GLY A 15 4.00 13.22 -2.05
N ILE A 16 5.19 13.02 -1.47
CA ILE A 16 5.95 11.77 -1.62
C ILE A 16 5.20 10.62 -0.93
N GLU A 17 4.65 10.86 0.25
CA GLU A 17 3.90 9.85 0.98
C GLU A 17 2.64 9.41 0.20
N GLU A 18 1.88 10.36 -0.32
CA GLU A 18 0.72 10.06 -1.18
C GLU A 18 1.11 9.26 -2.43
N ALA A 19 2.22 9.63 -3.08
CA ALA A 19 2.72 8.89 -4.23
C ALA A 19 3.12 7.45 -3.88
N LEU A 20 3.69 7.22 -2.69
CA LEU A 20 4.03 5.89 -2.19
C LEU A 20 2.78 5.06 -1.90
N LEU A 21 1.76 5.67 -1.28
CA LEU A 21 0.48 5.00 -1.01
C LEU A 21 -0.20 4.54 -2.30
N ILE A 22 -0.29 5.43 -3.30
CA ILE A 22 -0.84 5.12 -4.63
C ILE A 22 -0.01 4.03 -5.34
N LEU A 23 1.32 4.07 -5.21
CA LEU A 23 2.18 3.04 -5.81
C LEU A 23 1.91 1.67 -5.20
N ILE A 24 1.83 1.56 -3.87
CA ILE A 24 1.53 0.31 -3.17
C ILE A 24 0.19 -0.27 -3.64
N GLU A 25 -0.84 0.56 -3.72
CA GLU A 25 -2.16 0.16 -4.22
C GLU A 25 -2.09 -0.38 -5.65
N ARG A 26 -1.41 0.34 -6.56
CA ARG A 26 -1.28 -0.07 -7.96
C ARG A 26 -0.51 -1.38 -8.12
N LEU A 27 0.52 -1.61 -7.30
CA LEU A 27 1.27 -2.87 -7.28
C LEU A 27 0.39 -4.02 -6.81
N ALA A 28 -0.41 -3.79 -5.77
CA ALA A 28 -1.35 -4.79 -5.25
C ALA A 28 -2.44 -5.13 -6.28
N LEU A 29 -3.08 -4.11 -6.88
CA LEU A 29 -4.11 -4.27 -7.91
C LEU A 29 -3.61 -5.09 -9.11
N ARG A 30 -2.38 -4.85 -9.55
CA ARG A 30 -1.73 -5.60 -10.64
C ARG A 30 -1.24 -6.98 -10.24
N GLY A 31 -1.29 -7.33 -8.95
CA GLY A 31 -0.80 -8.60 -8.42
C GLY A 31 0.72 -8.73 -8.39
N VAL A 32 1.44 -7.60 -8.48
CA VAL A 32 2.91 -7.58 -8.35
C VAL A 32 3.34 -7.84 -6.90
N VAL A 33 2.51 -7.41 -5.95
CA VAL A 33 2.62 -7.75 -4.52
C VAL A 33 1.29 -8.35 -4.06
N SER A 34 1.35 -9.20 -3.04
CA SER A 34 0.17 -9.72 -2.35
C SER A 34 -0.52 -8.64 -1.51
N ALA A 35 -1.78 -8.86 -1.15
CA ALA A 35 -2.51 -7.96 -0.26
C ALA A 35 -1.86 -7.86 1.13
N ASP A 36 -1.26 -8.95 1.61
CA ASP A 36 -0.61 -8.99 2.93
C ASP A 36 0.71 -8.21 2.93
N GLU A 37 1.49 -8.30 1.84
CA GLU A 37 2.69 -7.48 1.64
C GLU A 37 2.33 -5.99 1.51
N ALA A 38 1.30 -5.67 0.72
CA ALA A 38 0.81 -4.30 0.57
C ALA A 38 0.35 -3.71 1.92
N GLU A 39 -0.39 -4.49 2.73
CA GLU A 39 -0.77 -4.07 4.08
C GLU A 39 0.45 -3.84 4.98
N GLY A 40 1.47 -4.71 4.89
CA GLY A 40 2.73 -4.53 5.60
C GLY A 40 3.42 -3.21 5.25
N MET A 41 3.47 -2.86 3.96
CA MET A 41 4.05 -1.60 3.48
C MET A 41 3.25 -0.38 3.96
N LEU A 42 1.92 -0.43 3.87
CA LEU A 42 1.04 0.64 4.38
C LEU A 42 1.22 0.87 5.89
N LYS A 43 1.43 -0.20 6.68
CA LYS A 43 1.70 -0.10 8.13
C LYS A 43 3.02 0.63 8.42
N VAL A 44 4.03 0.48 7.59
CA VAL A 44 5.30 1.21 7.75
C VAL A 44 5.07 2.71 7.55
N ILE A 45 4.31 3.10 6.53
CA ILE A 45 3.97 4.51 6.27
C ILE A 45 3.09 5.08 7.38
N ALA A 46 2.05 4.35 7.79
CA ALA A 46 1.12 4.78 8.84
C ALA A 46 1.79 5.02 10.20
N LYS A 47 2.89 4.31 10.51
CA LYS A 47 3.64 4.50 11.76
C LYS A 47 4.49 5.77 11.80
N SER A 48 4.60 6.50 10.69
CA SER A 48 5.46 7.69 10.61
C SER A 48 4.90 8.88 11.41
N CYS A 49 3.58 9.12 11.34
CA CYS A 49 2.86 10.10 12.17
C CYS A 49 1.34 9.94 12.04
N ASP A 50 0.56 10.59 12.91
CA ASP A 50 -0.91 10.54 12.87
C ASP A 50 -1.50 11.00 11.53
N ALA A 51 -0.90 12.01 10.90
CA ALA A 51 -1.31 12.48 9.57
C ALA A 51 -1.06 11.41 8.50
N SER A 52 0.00 10.62 8.62
CA SER A 52 0.29 9.50 7.73
C SER A 52 -0.67 8.33 7.95
N ALA A 53 -1.04 8.06 9.21
CA ALA A 53 -2.06 7.08 9.54
C ALA A 53 -3.43 7.45 8.93
N ALA A 54 -3.82 8.73 8.99
CA ALA A 54 -5.04 9.22 8.38
C ALA A 54 -5.05 9.02 6.86
N ARG A 55 -3.95 9.35 6.16
CA ARG A 55 -3.82 9.13 4.71
C ARG A 55 -3.85 7.65 4.34
N ALA A 56 -3.13 6.81 5.07
CA ALA A 56 -3.08 5.38 4.81
C ALA A 56 -4.42 4.65 5.04
N SER A 57 -5.34 5.22 5.85
CA SER A 57 -6.62 4.58 6.21
C SER A 57 -7.46 4.17 4.99
N ASN A 58 -7.55 5.02 3.98
CA ASN A 58 -8.29 4.73 2.75
C ASN A 58 -7.63 3.60 1.95
N HIS A 59 -6.31 3.58 1.88
CA HIS A 59 -5.57 2.53 1.18
C HIS A 59 -5.68 1.18 1.90
N PHE A 60 -5.74 1.16 3.23
CA PHE A 60 -6.03 -0.08 3.98
C PHE A 60 -7.40 -0.66 3.62
N GLN A 61 -8.42 0.18 3.48
CA GLN A 61 -9.76 -0.28 3.08
C GLN A 61 -9.75 -0.88 1.67
N LEU A 62 -9.03 -0.25 0.72
CA LEU A 62 -8.89 -0.76 -0.64
C LEU A 62 -8.15 -2.10 -0.70
N ILE A 63 -7.08 -2.26 0.07
CA ILE A 63 -6.34 -3.52 0.16
C ILE A 63 -7.20 -4.62 0.79
N ASP A 64 -8.00 -4.31 1.82
CA ASP A 64 -8.92 -5.29 2.41
C ASP A 64 -10.03 -5.70 1.43
N GLN A 65 -10.57 -4.75 0.67
CA GLN A 65 -11.52 -5.05 -0.40
C GLN A 65 -10.89 -5.92 -1.48
N LEU A 66 -9.68 -5.60 -1.93
CA LEU A 66 -8.94 -6.40 -2.91
C LEU A 66 -8.69 -7.83 -2.41
N ARG A 67 -8.34 -7.99 -1.12
CA ARG A 67 -8.18 -9.29 -0.46
C ARG A 67 -9.48 -10.09 -0.47
N ARG A 68 -10.61 -9.44 -0.15
CA ARG A 68 -11.93 -10.09 -0.16
C ARG A 68 -12.32 -10.54 -1.56
N LEU A 69 -12.20 -9.66 -2.56
CA LEU A 69 -12.51 -9.99 -3.95
C LEU A 69 -11.71 -11.20 -4.44
N ARG A 70 -10.39 -11.23 -4.20
CA ARG A 70 -9.55 -12.37 -4.59
C ARG A 70 -9.83 -13.66 -3.81
N ARG A 71 -10.42 -13.58 -2.61
CA ARG A 71 -10.85 -14.76 -1.85
C ARG A 71 -12.21 -15.28 -2.34
N ASP A 72 -13.14 -14.39 -2.65
CA ASP A 72 -14.49 -14.74 -3.12
C ASP A 72 -14.50 -15.21 -4.58
N ASP A 73 -13.53 -14.78 -5.40
CA ASP A 73 -13.43 -15.21 -6.81
C ASP A 73 -13.06 -16.70 -6.97
N GLY A 74 -12.76 -17.44 -5.89
CA GLY A 74 -12.53 -18.89 -5.91
C GLY A 74 -11.41 -19.37 -6.86
N SER A 75 -10.64 -18.45 -7.43
CA SER A 75 -9.75 -18.68 -8.55
C SER A 75 -8.45 -17.93 -8.33
N SER A 76 -7.41 -18.72 -8.11
CA SER A 76 -6.09 -18.53 -8.72
C SER A 76 -5.57 -17.09 -8.76
N ALA A 77 -4.75 -16.74 -7.77
CA ALA A 77 -3.66 -15.83 -8.07
C ALA A 77 -2.88 -16.43 -9.25
N ILE A 78 -2.90 -15.77 -10.42
CA ILE A 78 -2.08 -16.13 -11.58
C ILE A 78 -0.62 -16.05 -11.11
N GLY A 79 -0.03 -17.21 -10.79
CA GLY A 79 1.31 -17.34 -10.21
C GLY A 79 1.42 -18.30 -9.01
N ALA A 80 0.31 -18.69 -8.36
CA ALA A 80 0.35 -19.75 -7.37
C ALA A 80 0.55 -21.09 -8.08
N GLN A 81 1.80 -21.53 -8.19
CA GLN A 81 2.12 -22.88 -8.65
C GLN A 81 1.39 -23.87 -7.77
N SER A 82 0.33 -24.49 -8.31
CA SER A 82 -0.19 -25.74 -7.81
C SER A 82 0.90 -26.78 -8.02
N PHE A 83 1.73 -26.99 -7.00
CA PHE A 83 2.63 -28.13 -6.98
C PHE A 83 1.74 -29.36 -6.81
N ASP A 84 1.51 -30.08 -7.90
CA ASP A 84 0.81 -31.36 -7.94
C ASP A 84 1.87 -32.47 -7.87
N PRO A 85 2.00 -33.19 -6.74
CA PRO A 85 2.87 -34.35 -6.66
C PRO A 85 2.06 -35.57 -7.11
N SER A 86 2.11 -35.85 -8.41
CA SER A 86 1.78 -37.17 -8.98
C SER A 86 3.05 -37.86 -9.45
#